data_AF-A0A6L3IJE0-F1
#
_entry.id   AF-A0A6L3IJE0-F1
#
_cell.length_a   1.000
_cell.length_b   1.000
_cell.length_c   1.000
_cell.angle_alpha   90.00
_cell.angle_beta   90.00
_cell.angle_gamma   90.00
#
_symmetry.space_group_name_H-M   'P 1'
#
loop_
_entity.id
_entity.type
_entity.pdbx_description
1 polymer ?
#
loop_
_entity_poly.entity_id
_entity_poly.type
_entity_poly.pdbx_seq_one_letter_code
_entity_poly.pdbx_strand_id
1 'polypeptide(L)' 'MQKEQIDRFVTLAGLEMPALISPGKFQGAEIYEDSAVLTFLLPKVYPLEELIDELEDQMELILLYHYLPS' A
#
# COMPACT_ATOMS: atom_id res chain seq x y z
N MET A 1 -0.86 13.32 15.38
CA MET A 1 -0.37 13.79 14.07
C MET A 1 -0.23 12.65 13.07
N GLN A 2 0.49 11.55 13.39
CA GLN A 2 0.69 10.42 12.45
C GLN A 2 -0.61 9.69 12.06
N LYS A 3 -1.56 9.47 12.98
CA LYS A 3 -2.82 8.76 12.67
C LYS A 3 -3.66 9.46 11.60
N GLU A 4 -3.79 10.78 11.67
CA GLU A 4 -4.57 11.56 10.69
C GLU A 4 -3.90 11.57 9.30
N GLN A 5 -2.56 11.53 9.26
CA GLN A 5 -1.80 11.37 8.01
C GLN A 5 -2.01 9.98 7.41
N ILE A 6 -2.02 8.93 8.25
CA ILE A 6 -2.30 7.55 7.81
C ILE A 6 -3.74 7.44 7.29
N ASP A 7 -4.73 7.94 8.02
CA ASP A 7 -6.14 7.89 7.59
C ASP A 7 -6.33 8.65 6.27
N ARG A 8 -5.67 9.80 6.11
CA ARG A 8 -5.68 10.57 4.86
C ARG A 8 -5.00 9.81 3.71
N PHE A 9 -3.86 9.18 3.96
CA PHE A 9 -3.18 8.35 2.97
C PHE A 9 -4.05 7.16 2.55
N VAL A 10 -4.60 6.40 3.50
CA VAL A 10 -5.48 5.25 3.20
C VAL A 10 -6.69 5.67 2.37
N THR A 11 -7.27 6.83 2.67
CA THR A 11 -8.40 7.37 1.93
C THR A 11 -8.01 7.75 0.50
N LEU A 12 -6.92 8.49 0.32
CA LEU A 12 -6.47 8.93 -1.01
C LEU A 12 -5.97 7.77 -1.86
N ALA A 13 -5.10 6.92 -1.29
CA ALA A 13 -4.54 5.78 -1.99
C ALA A 13 -5.61 4.73 -2.35
N GLY A 14 -6.68 4.61 -1.55
CA GLY A 14 -7.82 3.76 -1.91
C GLY A 14 -8.73 4.34 -3.00
N LEU A 15 -8.66 5.65 -3.28
CA LEU A 15 -9.33 6.26 -4.42
C LEU A 15 -8.52 6.10 -5.71
N GLU A 16 -7.19 6.22 -5.62
CA GLU A 16 -6.28 6.05 -6.75
C GLU A 16 -6.10 4.57 -7.13
N MET A 17 -5.89 3.68 -6.15
CA MET A 17 -5.65 2.24 -6.37
C MET A 17 -6.72 1.37 -5.68
N PRO A 18 -8.00 1.45 -6.07
CA PRO A 18 -9.08 0.72 -5.42
C PRO A 18 -8.93 -0.81 -5.51
N ALA A 19 -8.18 -1.31 -6.50
CA ALA A 19 -7.90 -2.74 -6.65
C ALA A 19 -6.91 -3.27 -5.60
N LEU A 20 -6.00 -2.42 -5.11
CA LEU A 20 -4.94 -2.81 -4.17
C LEU A 20 -5.20 -2.30 -2.74
N ILE A 21 -5.73 -1.09 -2.63
CA ILE A 21 -5.94 -0.40 -1.36
C ILE A 21 -7.43 -0.18 -1.14
N SER A 22 -7.91 -0.72 -0.01
CA SER A 22 -9.27 -0.48 0.46
C SER A 22 -9.24 -0.26 1.97
N PRO A 23 -9.99 0.70 2.52
CA PRO A 23 -10.09 0.91 3.96
C PRO A 23 -10.53 -0.35 4.72
N GLY A 24 -11.38 -1.18 4.11
CA GLY A 24 -11.84 -2.44 4.70
C GLY A 24 -10.81 -3.57 4.68
N LYS A 25 -9.66 -3.35 4.02
CA LYS A 25 -8.55 -4.31 3.89
C LYS A 25 -7.29 -3.87 4.62
N PHE A 26 -7.31 -2.69 5.25
CA PHE A 26 -6.23 -2.20 6.07
C PHE A 26 -6.12 -3.01 7.37
N GLN A 27 -5.00 -3.70 7.57
CA GLN A 27 -4.77 -4.52 8.75
C GLN A 27 -4.17 -3.73 9.92
N GLY A 28 -3.40 -2.68 9.63
CA GLY A 28 -2.76 -1.87 10.65
C GLY A 28 -1.56 -1.09 10.15
N ALA A 29 -1.08 -0.21 11.01
CA ALA A 29 0.11 0.59 10.82
C ALA A 29 1.12 0.28 11.94
N GLU A 30 2.35 -0.06 11.55
CA GLU A 30 3.49 -0.03 12.45
C GLU A 30 4.15 1.34 12.33
N ILE A 31 4.20 2.07 13.44
CA ILE A 31 4.72 3.44 13.47
C ILE A 31 6.13 3.42 14.05
N TYR A 32 7.06 3.98 13.30
CA TYR A 32 8.46 4.21 13.67
C TYR A 32 8.69 5.72 13.93
N GLU A 33 9.90 6.10 14.35
CA GLU A 33 10.20 7.51 14.69
C GLU A 33 9.99 8.47 13.50
N ASP A 34 10.32 8.04 12.29
CA ASP A 34 10.29 8.84 11.07
C ASP A 34 9.42 8.26 9.94
N SER A 35 8.87 7.06 10.13
CA SER A 35 8.19 6.30 9.08
C SER A 35 7.03 5.47 9.63
N ALA A 36 6.16 5.00 8.73
CA ALA A 36 5.10 4.06 9.09
C ALA A 36 4.96 3.00 8.00
N VAL A 37 4.86 1.74 8.42
CA VAL A 37 4.60 0.60 7.53
C VAL A 37 3.12 0.27 7.62
N LEU A 38 2.42 0.35 6.48
CA LEU A 38 0.99 0.08 6.38
C LEU A 38 0.79 -1.28 5.72
N THR A 39 -0.02 -2.15 6.34
CA THR A 39 -0.31 -3.47 5.79
C THR A 39 -1.74 -3.53 5.27
N PHE A 40 -1.90 -3.99 4.03
CA PHE A 40 -3.19 -4.20 3.38
C PHE A 40 -3.33 -5.65 2.91
N LEU A 41 -4.54 -6.20 3.00
CA LEU A 41 -4.89 -7.47 2.38
C LEU A 41 -5.37 -7.25 0.95
N LEU A 42 -4.71 -7.91 0.00
CA LEU A 42 -5.20 -7.92 -1.37
C LEU A 42 -6.59 -8.61 -1.44
N PRO A 43 -7.52 -8.08 -2.26
CA PRO A 43 -8.87 -8.64 -2.36
C PRO A 43 -8.89 -10.01 -3.04
N LYS A 44 -7.89 -10.30 -3.87
CA LYS A 44 -7.65 -11.60 -4.51
C LYS A 44 -6.15 -11.91 -4.48
N VAL A 45 -5.80 -13.15 -4.80
CA VAL A 45 -4.42 -13.49 -5.16
C VAL A 45 -4.12 -12.83 -6.50
N TYR A 46 -3.08 -12.01 -6.54
CA TYR A 46 -2.58 -11.37 -7.77
C TYR A 46 -1.32 -12.08 -8.24
N PRO A 47 -1.22 -12.42 -9.54
CA PRO A 47 0.08 -12.63 -10.18
C PRO A 47 0.97 -11.39 -10.00
N LEU A 48 2.28 -11.60 -9.87
CA LEU A 48 3.22 -10.50 -9.66
C LEU A 48 3.16 -9.46 -10.79
N GLU A 49 3.00 -9.91 -12.04
CA GLU A 49 2.88 -9.04 -13.22
C GLU A 49 1.66 -8.11 -13.11
N GLU A 50 0.46 -8.68 -12.85
CA GLU A 50 -0.77 -7.88 -12.66
C GLU A 50 -0.65 -6.88 -11.49
N LEU A 51 0.07 -7.25 -10.43
CA LEU A 51 0.29 -6.36 -9.29
C LEU A 51 1.21 -5.19 -9.67
N ILE A 52 2.24 -5.44 -10.47
CA ILE A 52 3.17 -4.41 -10.93
C ILE A 52 2.46 -3.45 -11.89
N ASP A 53 1.69 -3.97 -12.85
CA ASP A 53 0.94 -3.15 -13.80
C ASP A 53 0.00 -2.15 -13.07
N GLU A 54 -0.72 -2.64 -12.06
CA GLU A 54 -1.64 -1.81 -11.27
C GLU A 54 -0.91 -0.73 -10.43
N LEU A 55 0.32 -1.02 -9.98
CA LEU A 55 1.16 -0.05 -9.27
C LEU A 55 1.77 1.01 -10.21
N GLU A 56 2.21 0.60 -11.40
CA GLU A 56 2.80 1.50 -12.41
C GLU A 56 1.78 2.45 -13.03
N ASP A 57 0.53 2.01 -13.22
CA ASP A 57 -0.53 2.82 -13.82
C ASP A 57 -0.98 4.00 -12.95
N GLN A 58 -0.97 3.83 -11.62
CA GLN A 58 -1.58 4.79 -10.69
C GLN A 58 -0.56 5.70 -10.00
N MET A 59 0.68 5.26 -9.90
CA MET A 59 1.70 6.03 -9.26
C MET A 59 2.94 6.04 -10.14
N GLU A 60 3.56 7.21 -10.32
CA GLU A 60 4.97 7.30 -10.70
C GLU A 60 5.86 6.75 -9.56
N LEU A 61 5.58 5.54 -9.06
CA LEU A 61 6.26 4.89 -7.98
C LEU A 61 7.66 4.52 -8.45
N ILE A 62 8.65 4.93 -7.67
CA ILE A 62 9.95 4.27 -7.69
C ILE A 62 9.79 2.98 -6.90
N LEU A 63 9.64 1.86 -7.61
CA LEU A 63 9.61 0.52 -7.01
C LEU A 63 10.95 0.24 -6.32
N LEU A 64 10.96 0.25 -4.99
CA LEU A 64 12.12 -0.14 -4.19
C LEU A 64 12.01 -1.63 -3.85
N TYR A 65 12.71 -2.47 -4.62
CA TYR A 65 12.75 -3.91 -4.36
C TYR A 65 13.56 -4.18 -3.09
N HIS A 66 12.93 -4.75 -2.06
CA HIS A 66 13.63 -5.29 -0.89
C HIS A 66 13.49 -6.81 -0.88
N TYR A 67 14.48 -7.51 -1.40
CA TYR A 67 14.55 -8.97 -1.28
C TYR A 67 15.02 -9.33 0.13
N LEU A 68 14.16 -10.01 0.90
CA LEU A 68 14.56 -10.66 2.14
C LEU A 68 15.04 -12.07 1.79
N PRO A 69 16.36 -12.37 1.85
CA PRO A 69 16.85 -13.72 1.67
C PRO A 69 16.37 -14.59 2.84
N SER A 70 15.81 -15.75 2.51
CA SER A 70 15.48 -16.85 3.43
C SER A 70 16.71 -17.59 3.92
#